data_AF-A0A9W5QWP0-F1
#
_entry.id   AF-A0A9W5QWP0-F1
#
_cell.length_a   1.000
_cell.length_b   1.000
_cell.length_c   1.000
_cell.angle_alpha   90.00
_cell.angle_beta   90.00
_cell.angle_gamma   90.00
#
_symmetry.space_group_name_H-M   'P 1'
#
loop_
_entity.id
_entity.type
_entity.pdbx_description
1 polymer ?
#
loop_
_entity_poly.entity_id
_entity_poly.type
_entity_poly.pdbx_seq_one_letter_code
_entity_poly.pdbx_strand_id
1 'polypeptide(L)'
;MKFKHLLKMAMLFFFLPLTACAMVFGEEKNAILAYGTEDQIKKIIKKNESLVQEYQVHKFKIASIHNEQVLILNETTARKLIKKELLNVVSENNTVKPLEKLPITIHQDGILFAKKQIDNPMISEYKLTYQGNIIIGDLRIYGNMYAVVSDSTYKKIQSPQKTLGILQFDKNPINELPRKILDIEDVQLVKVKP
;
A
#
# COMPACT_ATOMS: atom_id res chain seq x y z
N MET A 1 -6.89 10.88 -79.07
CA MET A 1 -8.04 10.05 -78.66
C MET A 1 -7.53 8.95 -77.73
N LYS A 2 -7.96 9.01 -76.45
CA LYS A 2 -8.03 7.97 -75.39
C LYS A 2 -7.10 6.74 -75.44
N PHE A 3 -6.33 6.53 -74.36
CA PHE A 3 -6.43 5.40 -73.38
C PHE A 3 -5.28 5.56 -72.35
N LYS A 4 -5.46 6.31 -71.26
CA LYS A 4 -5.85 5.80 -69.93
C LYS A 4 -5.30 4.39 -69.63
N HIS A 5 -4.29 4.32 -68.76
CA HIS A 5 -4.47 3.72 -67.43
C HIS A 5 -3.36 4.19 -66.48
N LEU A 6 -3.77 5.02 -65.51
CA LEU A 6 -2.98 5.40 -64.35
C LEU A 6 -2.68 4.15 -63.52
N LEU A 7 -1.39 3.89 -63.28
CA LEU A 7 -0.92 3.05 -62.19
C LEU A 7 -1.24 3.80 -60.88
N LYS A 8 -2.36 3.44 -60.24
CA LYS A 8 -2.72 3.98 -58.92
C LYS A 8 -1.74 3.40 -57.89
N MET A 9 -0.71 4.17 -57.55
CA MET A 9 0.10 3.95 -56.35
C MET A 9 -0.81 4.13 -55.13
N ALA A 10 -1.27 3.02 -54.55
CA ALA A 10 -1.95 3.03 -53.26
C ALA A 10 -0.89 3.26 -52.18
N MET A 11 -0.65 4.53 -51.85
CA MET A 11 0.16 4.91 -50.69
C MET A 11 -0.65 4.57 -49.43
N LEU A 12 -0.52 3.33 -48.97
CA LEU A 12 -1.09 2.88 -47.71
C LEU A 12 -0.23 3.47 -46.59
N PHE A 13 -0.61 4.65 -46.11
CA PHE A 13 -0.09 5.22 -44.86
C PHE A 13 -0.56 4.31 -43.72
N PHE A 14 0.26 3.31 -43.39
CA PHE A 14 0.20 2.66 -42.08
C PHE A 14 0.67 3.70 -41.06
N PHE A 15 -0.25 4.55 -40.58
CA PHE A 15 -0.13 5.14 -39.26
C PHE A 15 -0.24 3.97 -38.26
N LEU A 16 0.89 3.33 -37.98
CA LEU A 16 1.02 2.53 -36.77
C LEU A 16 1.07 3.53 -35.62
N PRO A 17 0.08 3.58 -34.70
CA PRO A 17 0.34 4.19 -33.42
C PRO A 17 1.43 3.34 -32.76
N LEU A 18 2.66 3.86 -32.77
CA LEU A 18 3.75 3.41 -31.90
C LEU A 18 3.38 3.75 -30.45
N THR A 19 2.38 3.06 -29.91
CA THR A 19 2.11 2.95 -28.47
C THR A 19 1.91 1.48 -28.10
N ALA A 20 2.58 0.58 -28.82
CA ALA A 20 2.71 -0.82 -28.42
C ALA A 20 4.09 -1.03 -27.77
N CYS A 21 4.28 -0.49 -26.56
CA CYS A 21 5.41 -0.86 -25.71
C CYS A 21 5.13 -0.72 -24.20
N ALA A 22 3.85 -0.83 -23.77
CA ALA A 22 3.49 -0.86 -22.36
C ALA A 22 2.95 -2.22 -21.88
N MET A 23 2.89 -3.23 -22.76
CA MET A 23 2.19 -4.49 -22.48
C MET A 23 3.15 -5.69 -22.43
N VAL A 24 4.25 -5.54 -21.71
CA VAL A 24 5.12 -6.63 -21.28
C VAL A 24 5.64 -6.23 -19.90
N PHE A 25 5.62 -7.13 -18.91
CA PHE A 25 6.13 -6.98 -17.53
C PHE A 25 5.12 -6.54 -16.45
N GLY A 26 4.29 -7.48 -15.99
CA GLY A 26 3.64 -7.41 -14.67
C GLY A 26 2.59 -6.31 -14.50
N GLU A 27 1.86 -6.36 -13.39
CA GLU A 27 1.00 -5.23 -13.04
C GLU A 27 1.89 -4.06 -12.58
N GLU A 28 1.84 -2.93 -13.29
CA GLU A 28 2.73 -1.80 -13.01
C GLU A 28 2.42 -1.20 -11.64
N LYS A 29 3.42 -1.18 -10.76
CA LYS A 29 3.33 -0.56 -9.44
C LYS A 29 3.30 0.96 -9.59
N ASN A 30 2.23 1.57 -9.12
CA ASN A 30 1.93 2.99 -9.32
C ASN A 30 1.85 3.79 -8.00
N ALA A 31 2.22 3.18 -6.87
CA ALA A 31 2.13 3.84 -5.58
C ALA A 31 3.28 3.49 -4.64
N ILE A 32 3.55 4.41 -3.72
CA ILE A 32 4.50 4.25 -2.63
C ILE A 32 3.75 4.27 -1.30
N LEU A 33 4.02 3.27 -0.45
CA LEU A 33 3.72 3.34 0.98
C LEU A 33 4.94 3.86 1.72
N ALA A 34 4.82 5.02 2.33
CA ALA A 34 5.88 5.68 3.11
C ALA A 34 5.54 5.68 4.59
N TYR A 35 6.49 5.29 5.44
CA TYR A 35 6.32 5.19 6.89
C TYR A 35 7.25 6.16 7.60
N GLY A 36 6.72 6.98 8.50
CA GLY A 36 7.55 7.84 9.33
C GLY A 36 6.78 8.86 10.15
N THR A 37 7.47 9.92 10.53
CA THR A 37 6.83 11.08 11.20
C THR A 37 5.92 11.84 10.24
N GLU A 38 5.00 12.64 10.79
CA GLU A 38 4.11 13.47 9.96
C GLU A 38 4.89 14.44 9.06
N ASP A 39 5.94 15.06 9.62
CA ASP A 39 6.74 16.04 8.91
C ASP A 39 7.54 15.42 7.78
N GLN A 40 8.08 14.21 7.96
CA GLN A 40 8.72 13.47 6.88
C GLN A 40 7.75 13.18 5.73
N ILE A 41 6.53 12.72 6.04
CA ILE A 41 5.51 12.45 5.01
C ILE A 41 5.12 13.75 4.28
N LYS A 42 4.85 14.84 5.02
CA LYS A 42 4.55 16.15 4.42
C LYS A 42 5.69 16.66 3.53
N LYS A 43 6.94 16.49 3.97
CA LYS A 43 8.14 16.89 3.21
C LYS A 43 8.25 16.12 1.90
N ILE A 44 7.96 14.81 1.90
CA ILE A 44 7.97 13.99 0.69
C ILE A 44 6.86 14.42 -0.27
N ILE A 45 5.64 14.63 0.22
CA ILE A 45 4.52 15.11 -0.61
C ILE A 45 4.90 16.44 -1.26
N LYS A 46 5.34 17.42 -0.47
CA LYS A 46 5.68 18.75 -0.95
C LYS A 46 6.83 18.74 -1.96
N LYS A 47 7.89 17.98 -1.69
CA LYS A 47 9.05 17.91 -2.59
C LYS A 47 8.72 17.28 -3.96
N ASN A 48 7.65 16.50 -4.04
CA ASN A 48 7.31 15.70 -5.21
C ASN A 48 5.88 15.99 -5.70
N GLU A 49 5.34 17.18 -5.39
CA GLU A 49 3.95 17.55 -5.69
C GLU A 49 3.62 17.48 -7.19
N SER A 50 4.61 17.73 -8.06
CA SER A 50 4.46 17.63 -9.51
C SER A 50 4.38 16.19 -10.03
N LEU A 51 4.74 15.21 -9.19
CA LEU A 51 4.73 13.78 -9.54
C LEU A 51 3.57 13.05 -8.85
N VAL A 52 3.20 13.47 -7.64
CA VAL A 52 2.15 12.84 -6.84
C VAL A 52 0.79 13.26 -7.38
N GLN A 53 0.04 12.29 -7.91
CA GLN A 53 -1.30 12.49 -8.45
C GLN A 53 -2.36 12.56 -7.35
N GLU A 54 -2.31 11.61 -6.42
CA GLU A 54 -3.17 11.54 -5.24
C GLU A 54 -2.33 11.13 -4.04
N TYR A 55 -2.69 11.60 -2.84
CA TYR A 55 -2.12 11.06 -1.62
C TYR A 55 -3.16 10.90 -0.53
N GLN A 56 -2.92 9.91 0.34
CA GLN A 56 -3.67 9.71 1.58
C GLN A 56 -2.69 9.57 2.74
N VAL A 57 -3.04 10.18 3.87
CA VAL A 57 -2.21 10.15 5.07
C VAL A 57 -3.02 9.57 6.21
N HIS A 58 -2.52 8.48 6.80
CA HIS A 58 -3.17 7.80 7.91
C HIS A 58 -2.23 7.69 9.09
N LYS A 59 -2.77 7.89 10.30
CA LYS A 59 -2.02 7.70 11.53
C LYS A 59 -2.10 6.24 11.97
N PHE A 60 -1.01 5.77 12.58
CA PHE A 60 -0.98 4.49 13.26
C PHE A 60 -0.20 4.63 14.57
N LYS A 61 -0.50 3.77 15.54
CA LYS A 61 0.22 3.72 16.82
C LYS A 61 1.23 2.57 16.82
N ILE A 62 2.27 2.71 17.63
CA ILE A 62 3.31 1.69 17.79
C ILE A 62 3.22 1.11 19.19
N ALA A 63 3.17 -0.21 19.29
CA ALA A 63 3.34 -0.95 20.54
C ALA A 63 4.29 -2.14 20.32
N SER A 64 4.44 -2.96 21.36
CA SER A 64 5.23 -4.19 21.28
C SER A 64 4.48 -5.35 21.91
N ILE A 65 4.55 -6.52 21.29
CA ILE A 65 4.12 -7.81 21.86
C ILE A 65 5.33 -8.73 21.78
N HIS A 66 5.74 -9.34 22.89
CA HIS A 66 6.93 -10.20 22.96
C HIS A 66 8.19 -9.57 22.33
N ASN A 67 8.43 -8.29 22.59
CA ASN A 67 9.54 -7.47 22.05
C ASN A 67 9.54 -7.26 20.53
N GLU A 68 8.47 -7.63 19.82
CA GLU A 68 8.32 -7.37 18.39
C GLU A 68 7.38 -6.18 18.15
N GLN A 69 7.71 -5.35 17.16
CA GLN A 69 6.97 -4.13 16.86
C GLN A 69 5.58 -4.42 16.28
N VAL A 70 4.54 -3.81 16.86
CA VAL A 70 3.15 -3.88 16.37
C VAL A 70 2.68 -2.53 15.90
N LEU A 71 2.20 -2.47 14.66
CA LEU A 71 1.53 -1.30 14.09
C LEU A 71 0.04 -1.41 14.34
N ILE A 72 -0.51 -0.49 15.12
CA ILE A 72 -1.93 -0.47 15.48
C ILE A 72 -2.65 0.49 14.54
N LEU A 73 -3.62 -0.03 13.81
CA LEU A 73 -4.56 0.73 13.00
C LEU A 73 -5.92 0.80 13.70
N ASN A 74 -6.64 1.89 13.46
CA ASN A 74 -8.07 1.88 13.70
C ASN A 74 -8.81 1.17 12.56
N GLU A 75 -10.02 0.70 12.86
CA GLU A 75 -10.85 -0.04 11.93
C GLU A 75 -11.16 0.77 10.66
N THR A 76 -11.44 2.07 10.80
CA THR A 76 -11.68 2.95 9.65
C THR A 76 -10.51 2.96 8.68
N THR A 77 -9.28 3.04 9.17
CA THR A 77 -8.07 3.03 8.34
C THR A 77 -7.86 1.66 7.70
N ALA A 78 -8.01 0.57 8.46
CA ALA A 78 -7.88 -0.78 7.92
C ALA A 78 -8.87 -1.03 6.77
N ARG A 79 -10.12 -0.56 6.89
CA ARG A 79 -11.13 -0.64 5.82
C ARG A 79 -10.76 0.18 4.59
N LYS A 80 -10.11 1.34 4.75
CA LYS A 80 -9.58 2.12 3.60
C LYS A 80 -8.44 1.37 2.91
N LEU A 81 -7.56 0.73 3.65
CA LEU A 81 -6.47 -0.09 3.09
C LEU A 81 -7.01 -1.30 2.32
N ILE A 82 -8.02 -1.99 2.86
CA ILE A 82 -8.72 -3.09 2.16
C ILE A 82 -9.29 -2.61 0.82
N LYS A 83 -10.00 -1.47 0.81
CA LYS A 83 -10.57 -0.90 -0.44
C LYS A 83 -9.52 -0.59 -1.50
N LYS A 84 -8.31 -0.23 -1.09
CA LYS A 84 -7.17 0.01 -1.99
C LYS A 84 -6.32 -1.23 -2.27
N GLU A 85 -6.74 -2.41 -1.80
CA GLU A 85 -6.00 -3.67 -1.93
C GLU A 85 -4.60 -3.64 -1.29
N LEU A 86 -4.46 -2.84 -0.22
CA LEU A 86 -3.20 -2.63 0.49
C LEU A 86 -3.09 -3.45 1.78
N LEU A 87 -4.11 -4.20 2.15
CA LEU A 87 -4.05 -5.15 3.26
C LEU A 87 -4.11 -6.54 2.65
N ASN A 88 -3.02 -7.30 2.74
CA ASN A 88 -2.82 -8.51 1.93
C ASN A 88 -2.60 -9.74 2.81
N VAL A 89 -3.23 -10.84 2.44
CA VAL A 89 -3.00 -12.17 3.00
C VAL A 89 -1.74 -12.76 2.36
N VAL A 90 -0.83 -13.28 3.17
CA VAL A 90 0.39 -13.97 2.72
C VAL A 90 0.14 -15.47 2.75
N SER A 91 0.25 -16.13 1.61
CA SER A 91 0.13 -17.58 1.49
C SER A 91 1.44 -18.30 1.85
N GLU A 92 1.40 -19.63 1.95
CA GLU A 92 2.56 -20.46 2.31
C GLU A 92 3.75 -20.32 1.35
N ASN A 93 3.49 -20.12 0.06
CA ASN A 93 4.51 -19.87 -0.97
C ASN A 93 4.96 -18.40 -1.05
N ASN A 94 4.68 -17.59 -0.02
CA ASN A 94 5.00 -16.16 0.07
C ASN A 94 4.38 -15.28 -1.03
N THR A 95 3.30 -15.73 -1.69
CA THR A 95 2.51 -14.85 -2.56
C THR A 95 1.53 -14.03 -1.73
N VAL A 96 1.21 -12.83 -2.21
CA VAL A 96 0.29 -11.91 -1.54
C VAL A 96 -1.00 -11.80 -2.33
N LYS A 97 -2.13 -11.76 -1.62
CA LYS A 97 -3.46 -11.52 -2.21
C LYS A 97 -4.23 -10.49 -1.40
N PRO A 98 -4.99 -9.58 -2.04
CA PRO A 98 -5.84 -8.64 -1.33
C PRO A 98 -6.80 -9.30 -0.35
N LEU A 99 -6.85 -8.78 0.86
CA LEU A 99 -7.86 -9.13 1.84
C LEU A 99 -9.18 -8.44 1.46
N GLU A 100 -10.22 -9.22 1.18
CA GLU A 100 -11.51 -8.66 0.75
C GLU A 100 -12.28 -7.94 1.87
N LYS A 101 -12.18 -8.46 3.10
CA LYS A 101 -12.84 -7.91 4.30
C LYS A 101 -12.09 -8.31 5.56
N LEU A 102 -12.32 -7.57 6.64
CA LEU A 102 -11.84 -7.98 7.95
C LEU A 102 -12.44 -9.35 8.33
N PRO A 103 -11.64 -10.26 8.90
CA PRO A 103 -12.06 -11.65 9.14
C PRO A 103 -13.12 -11.77 10.24
N ILE A 104 -13.15 -10.81 11.16
CA ILE A 104 -14.16 -10.70 12.21
C ILE A 104 -14.61 -9.26 12.36
N THR A 105 -15.81 -9.07 12.92
CA THR A 105 -16.27 -7.75 13.39
C THR A 105 -15.47 -7.35 14.62
N ILE A 106 -14.89 -6.15 14.58
CA ILE A 106 -14.08 -5.62 15.68
C ILE A 106 -15.02 -4.94 16.69
N HIS A 107 -15.11 -5.49 17.89
CA HIS A 107 -15.91 -4.92 18.99
C HIS A 107 -14.98 -4.26 20.02
N GLN A 108 -15.06 -4.66 21.30
CA GLN A 108 -14.17 -4.14 22.35
C GLN A 108 -12.74 -4.64 22.18
N ASP A 109 -12.58 -5.89 21.74
CA ASP A 109 -11.30 -6.53 21.44
C ASP A 109 -10.80 -6.18 20.02
N GLY A 110 -9.51 -6.39 19.79
CA GLY A 110 -8.88 -6.18 18.49
C GLY A 110 -8.49 -7.48 17.77
N ILE A 111 -7.96 -7.33 16.56
CA ILE A 111 -7.34 -8.41 15.80
C ILE A 111 -5.84 -8.18 15.66
N LEU A 112 -5.07 -9.27 15.64
CA LEU A 112 -3.65 -9.28 15.41
C LEU A 112 -3.34 -10.08 14.15
N PHE A 113 -2.49 -9.50 13.31
CA PHE A 113 -1.90 -10.11 12.13
C PHE A 113 -0.40 -10.28 12.34
N ALA A 114 0.08 -11.52 12.23
CA ALA A 114 1.47 -11.88 12.50
C ALA A 114 1.89 -13.03 11.58
N LYS A 115 3.20 -13.17 11.33
CA LYS A 115 3.71 -14.26 10.48
C LYS A 115 3.44 -15.64 11.08
N LYS A 116 3.49 -15.73 12.41
CA LYS A 116 3.19 -16.95 13.18
C LYS A 116 2.07 -16.64 14.16
N GLN A 117 1.34 -17.68 14.57
CA GLN A 117 0.38 -17.56 15.65
C GLN A 117 1.08 -17.08 16.92
N ILE A 118 0.41 -16.16 17.62
CA ILE A 118 0.82 -15.64 18.92
C ILE A 118 -0.31 -15.99 19.89
N ASP A 119 0.04 -16.63 21.01
CA ASP A 119 -0.94 -17.00 22.02
C ASP A 119 -1.21 -15.83 22.97
N ASN A 120 -2.49 -15.61 23.26
CA ASN A 120 -2.98 -14.55 24.14
C ASN A 120 -2.38 -13.15 23.91
N PRO A 121 -2.35 -12.64 22.66
CA PRO A 121 -1.72 -11.35 22.38
C PRO A 121 -2.51 -10.21 23.02
N MET A 122 -1.79 -9.25 23.60
CA MET A 122 -2.37 -8.09 24.27
C MET A 122 -1.61 -6.81 23.95
N ILE A 123 -2.33 -5.69 23.83
CA ILE A 123 -1.76 -4.35 23.78
C ILE A 123 -2.41 -3.53 24.89
N SER A 124 -1.61 -3.05 25.85
CA SER A 124 -2.15 -2.49 27.10
C SER A 124 -3.10 -3.49 27.77
N GLU A 125 -4.31 -3.07 28.16
CA GLU A 125 -5.36 -3.94 28.68
C GLU A 125 -6.20 -4.68 27.61
N TYR A 126 -5.98 -4.41 26.31
CA TYR A 126 -6.84 -4.93 25.24
C TYR A 126 -6.35 -6.28 24.74
N LYS A 127 -7.21 -7.30 24.81
CA LYS A 127 -6.97 -8.60 24.21
C LYS A 127 -7.13 -8.53 22.70
N LEU A 128 -6.26 -9.24 21.99
CA LEU A 128 -6.31 -9.35 20.55
C LEU A 128 -6.57 -10.80 20.16
N THR A 129 -7.28 -10.98 19.05
CA THR A 129 -7.47 -12.29 18.42
C THR A 129 -6.50 -12.42 17.24
N TYR A 130 -5.69 -13.47 17.21
CA TYR A 130 -4.86 -13.77 16.05
C TYR A 130 -5.75 -14.14 14.85
N GLN A 131 -5.51 -13.49 13.71
CA GLN A 131 -6.34 -13.62 12.50
C GLN A 131 -5.49 -13.82 11.23
N GLY A 132 -4.34 -14.48 11.38
CA GLY A 132 -3.52 -14.93 10.25
C GLY A 132 -2.36 -14.01 9.86
N ASN A 133 -1.65 -14.46 8.82
CA ASN A 133 -0.49 -13.77 8.26
C ASN A 133 -0.93 -12.73 7.23
N ILE A 134 -1.34 -11.56 7.73
CA ILE A 134 -1.70 -10.39 6.92
C ILE A 134 -0.63 -9.31 7.07
N ILE A 135 -0.39 -8.57 5.99
CA ILE A 135 0.60 -7.48 5.87
C ILE A 135 -0.02 -6.24 5.24
N ILE A 136 0.66 -5.10 5.38
CA ILE A 136 0.32 -3.87 4.65
C ILE A 136 1.24 -3.77 3.43
N GLY A 137 0.69 -3.62 2.23
CA GLY A 137 1.42 -3.63 0.97
C GLY A 137 1.87 -5.04 0.57
N ASP A 138 3.01 -5.13 -0.11
CA ASP A 138 3.50 -6.38 -0.69
C ASP A 138 4.53 -7.09 0.20
N LEU A 139 5.13 -6.35 1.15
CA LEU A 139 6.18 -6.84 2.02
C LEU A 139 5.87 -6.53 3.48
N ARG A 140 6.23 -7.44 4.38
CA ARG A 140 6.22 -7.18 5.83
C ARG A 140 7.38 -6.25 6.17
N ILE A 141 7.13 -4.96 6.05
CA ILE A 141 8.10 -3.88 6.26
C ILE A 141 7.59 -2.93 7.34
N TYR A 142 8.52 -2.21 7.97
CA TYR A 142 8.32 -1.32 9.12
C TYR A 142 7.83 -2.02 10.41
N GLY A 143 6.78 -2.84 10.36
CA GLY A 143 6.24 -3.60 11.49
C GLY A 143 6.52 -5.10 11.42
N ASN A 144 6.73 -5.75 12.57
CA ASN A 144 6.75 -7.22 12.66
C ASN A 144 5.32 -7.78 12.68
N MET A 145 4.39 -7.04 13.30
CA MET A 145 2.97 -7.39 13.42
C MET A 145 2.09 -6.16 13.13
N TYR A 146 0.82 -6.43 12.84
CA TYR A 146 -0.19 -5.39 12.63
C TYR A 146 -1.42 -5.70 13.47
N ALA A 147 -1.93 -4.73 14.20
CA ALA A 147 -3.16 -4.86 14.95
C ALA A 147 -4.23 -3.93 14.35
N VAL A 148 -5.48 -4.37 14.36
CA VAL A 148 -6.63 -3.50 14.08
C VAL A 148 -7.56 -3.53 15.28
N VAL A 149 -7.93 -2.36 15.77
CA VAL A 149 -8.85 -2.19 16.90
C VAL A 149 -10.00 -1.27 16.48
N SER A 150 -11.09 -1.26 17.25
CA SER A 150 -12.18 -0.33 16.99
C SER A 150 -11.68 1.12 17.08
N ASP A 151 -12.32 2.04 16.36
CA ASP A 151 -11.95 3.46 16.40
C ASP A 151 -12.02 4.04 17.81
N SER A 152 -12.94 3.53 18.64
CA SER A 152 -13.09 3.94 20.03
C SER A 152 -11.93 3.45 20.91
N THR A 153 -11.52 2.19 20.75
CA THR A 153 -10.37 1.60 21.44
C THR A 153 -9.07 2.28 20.99
N TYR A 154 -8.90 2.52 19.69
CA TYR A 154 -7.74 3.21 19.14
C TYR A 154 -7.50 4.56 19.81
N LYS A 155 -8.55 5.36 20.05
CA LYS A 155 -8.44 6.68 20.71
C LYS A 155 -7.93 6.59 22.14
N LYS A 156 -8.23 5.49 22.86
CA LYS A 156 -7.87 5.29 24.27
C LYS A 156 -6.43 4.81 24.47
N ILE A 157 -5.89 4.04 23.52
CA ILE A 157 -4.53 3.50 23.60
C ILE A 157 -3.51 4.66 23.64
N GLN A 158 -2.75 4.79 24.72
CA GLN A 158 -1.67 5.78 24.82
C GLN A 158 -0.36 5.16 24.31
N SER A 159 0.02 5.49 23.08
CA SER A 159 1.21 4.94 22.44
C SER A 159 1.78 5.90 21.41
N PRO A 160 3.10 5.85 21.13
CA PRO A 160 3.73 6.67 20.10
C PRO A 160 2.99 6.55 18.76
N GLN A 161 2.79 7.67 18.10
CA GLN A 161 2.06 7.74 16.84
C GLN A 161 3.01 8.08 15.68
N LYS A 162 2.84 7.37 14.57
CA LYS A 162 3.54 7.61 13.30
C LYS A 162 2.52 7.69 12.18
N THR A 163 3.02 7.83 10.96
CA THR A 163 2.23 8.19 9.79
C THR A 163 2.56 7.26 8.63
N LEU A 164 1.50 6.73 8.01
CA LEU A 164 1.53 6.02 6.74
C LEU A 164 1.05 6.98 5.65
N GLY A 165 1.93 7.32 4.71
CA GLY A 165 1.59 7.99 3.47
C GLY A 165 1.35 6.96 2.37
N ILE A 166 0.24 7.09 1.65
CA ILE A 166 -0.04 6.39 0.40
C ILE A 166 0.08 7.44 -0.69
N LEU A 167 1.13 7.37 -1.51
CA LEU A 167 1.44 8.33 -2.57
C LEU A 167 1.21 7.62 -3.90
N GLN A 168 0.25 8.08 -4.69
CA GLN A 168 -0.09 7.51 -5.99
C GLN A 168 0.47 8.40 -7.12
N PHE A 169 0.94 7.75 -8.17
CA PHE A 169 1.62 8.35 -9.31
C PHE A 169 0.98 7.88 -10.61
N ASP A 170 1.09 8.68 -11.67
CA ASP A 170 0.57 8.33 -13.00
C ASP A 170 1.27 7.11 -13.63
N LYS A 171 2.53 6.86 -13.23
CA LYS A 171 3.41 5.78 -13.71
C LYS A 171 4.29 5.28 -12.57
N ASN A 172 5.03 4.20 -12.80
CA ASN A 172 5.95 3.68 -11.80
C ASN A 172 7.01 4.71 -11.38
N PRO A 173 7.04 5.14 -10.09
CA PRO A 173 7.90 6.21 -9.61
C PRO A 173 9.34 5.77 -9.30
N ILE A 174 9.73 4.50 -9.54
CA ILE A 174 11.02 3.98 -9.04
C ILE A 174 12.25 4.72 -9.58
N ASN A 175 12.15 5.26 -10.81
CA ASN A 175 13.24 5.98 -11.45
C ASN A 175 13.32 7.44 -10.97
N GLU A 176 12.16 8.05 -10.72
CA GLU A 176 12.05 9.44 -10.27
C GLU A 176 12.23 9.57 -8.75
N LEU A 177 11.87 8.54 -7.98
CA LEU A 177 11.88 8.51 -6.51
C LEU A 177 12.61 7.28 -5.96
N PRO A 178 13.93 7.14 -6.19
CA PRO A 178 14.68 6.04 -5.60
C PRO A 178 14.65 6.12 -4.06
N ARG A 179 14.53 4.99 -3.37
CA ARG A 179 14.44 4.93 -1.90
C ARG A 179 15.51 5.78 -1.17
N LYS A 180 16.74 5.82 -1.70
CA LYS A 180 17.87 6.55 -1.11
C LYS A 180 17.66 8.06 -1.00
N ILE A 181 16.74 8.65 -1.78
CA ILE A 181 16.47 10.10 -1.74
C ILE A 181 15.28 10.45 -0.84
N LEU A 182 14.53 9.45 -0.38
CA LEU A 182 13.43 9.63 0.54
C LEU A 182 13.99 9.64 1.96
N ASP A 183 14.09 10.82 2.55
CA ASP A 183 14.42 11.05 3.96
C ASP A 183 13.26 10.57 4.86
N ILE A 184 13.08 9.24 4.92
CA ILE A 184 11.94 8.54 5.51
C ILE A 184 12.39 7.29 6.26
N GLU A 185 11.59 6.83 7.23
CA GLU A 185 11.96 5.67 8.04
C GLU A 185 11.87 4.38 7.23
N ASP A 186 10.79 4.21 6.46
CA ASP A 186 10.69 3.09 5.53
C ASP A 186 9.76 3.35 4.36
N VAL A 187 9.91 2.55 3.30
CA VAL A 187 9.16 2.70 2.06
C VAL A 187 9.03 1.38 1.31
N GLN A 188 7.88 1.16 0.69
CA GLN A 188 7.69 0.09 -0.28
C GLN A 188 6.92 0.58 -1.50
N LEU A 189 7.31 0.06 -2.66
CA LEU A 189 6.62 0.26 -3.93
C LEU A 189 5.52 -0.79 -4.04
N VAL A 190 4.28 -0.37 -4.31
CA VAL A 190 3.08 -1.23 -4.38
C VAL A 190 2.20 -0.84 -5.56
N LYS A 191 1.22 -1.68 -5.85
CA LYS A 191 0.12 -1.32 -6.72
C LYS A 191 -1.07 -0.86 -5.88
N VAL A 192 -1.73 0.21 -6.32
CA VAL A 192 -2.99 0.70 -5.76
C VAL A 192 -4.00 0.81 -6.88
N LYS A 193 -5.22 0.32 -6.64
CA LYS A 193 -6.33 0.58 -7.55
C LYS A 193 -6.77 2.05 -7.46
N PRO A 194 -7.02 2.70 -8.60
CA PRO A 194 -7.61 4.05 -8.63
C PRO A 194 -8.93 4.08 -7.86
#